data_AF-A0A2S7DJW9-F1
#
_entry.id   AF-A0A2S7DJW9-F1
#
_cell.length_a   1.000
_cell.length_b   1.000
_cell.length_c   1.000
_cell.angle_alpha   90.00
_cell.angle_beta   90.00
_cell.angle_gamma   90.00
#
_symmetry.space_group_name_H-M   'P 1'
#
loop_
_entity.id
_entity.type
_entity.pdbx_description
1 polymer ?
#
loop_
_entity_poly.entity_id
_entity_poly.type
_entity_poly.pdbx_seq_one_letter_code
_entity_poly.pdbx_strand_id
1 'polypeptide(L)'
;MSRLQDLPKLEKSPAADIKVKGWPSLMRKVRSHGAVVITNHNHPEAVVVDAEEYRRLVNQANAATAASTRAQSLQALQTRFDAHLAAVTNGAGLAKAIGKPARRGSKIDLGPSL
;
A
#
# COMPACT_ATOMS: atom_id res chain seq x y z
N MET A 1 3.38 -9.80 12.65
CA MET A 1 2.37 -9.39 13.65
C MET A 1 2.83 -8.11 14.30
N SER A 2 2.08 -7.04 14.06
CA SER A 2 2.42 -5.63 14.33
C SER A 2 2.40 -5.32 15.84
N ARG A 3 3.56 -5.26 16.49
CA ARG A 3 3.67 -4.95 17.94
C ARG A 3 3.32 -3.51 18.32
N LEU A 4 3.25 -2.58 17.37
CA LEU A 4 3.06 -1.14 17.61
C LEU A 4 1.61 -0.65 17.55
N GLN A 5 0.64 -1.50 17.20
CA GLN A 5 -0.78 -1.10 17.17
C GLN A 5 -1.38 -0.93 18.58
N ASP A 6 -0.73 -1.51 19.59
CA ASP A 6 -1.13 -1.36 20.99
C ASP A 6 -0.29 -0.29 21.69
N LEU A 7 -0.46 0.98 21.31
CA LEU A 7 0.05 2.14 22.07
C LEU A 7 -0.14 2.01 23.60
N PRO A 8 -1.25 1.42 24.13
CA PRO A 8 -1.43 1.22 25.57
C PRO A 8 -0.46 0.22 26.21
N LYS A 9 0.16 -0.69 25.43
CA LYS A 9 1.08 -1.73 25.92
C LYS A 9 2.55 -1.32 25.85
N LEU A 10 2.87 -0.18 25.22
CA LEU A 10 4.24 0.31 25.16
C LEU A 10 4.67 0.92 26.50
N GLU A 11 5.96 0.79 26.81
CA GLU A 11 6.59 1.41 27.97
C GLU A 11 6.36 2.93 27.91
N LYS A 12 5.78 3.50 28.97
CA LYS A 12 5.49 4.94 29.06
C LYS A 12 6.65 5.67 29.73
N SER A 13 7.05 6.80 29.17
CA SER A 13 8.02 7.69 29.78
C SER A 13 7.48 9.12 29.80
N PRO A 14 7.11 9.65 30.98
CA PRO A 14 6.64 11.02 31.10
C PRO A 14 7.66 12.04 30.59
N ALA A 15 7.21 13.13 30.00
CA ALA A 15 8.07 14.22 29.53
C ALA A 15 8.91 14.82 30.67
N ALA A 16 8.37 14.85 31.89
CA ALA A 16 9.10 15.25 33.10
C ALA A 16 10.29 14.33 33.39
N ASP A 17 10.11 13.01 33.25
CA ASP A 17 11.16 12.01 33.46
C ASP A 17 12.29 12.15 32.43
N ILE A 18 11.96 12.57 31.21
CA ILE A 18 12.95 12.82 30.15
C ILE A 18 13.77 14.07 30.47
N LYS A 19 13.13 15.12 31.00
CA LYS A 19 13.82 16.34 31.42
C LYS A 19 14.78 16.08 32.58
N VAL A 20 14.43 15.19 33.51
CA VAL A 20 15.26 14.88 34.70
C VAL A 20 16.35 13.84 34.40
N LYS A 21 16.01 12.73 33.74
CA LYS A 21 16.94 11.60 33.49
C LYS A 21 17.72 11.75 32.18
N GLY A 22 17.33 12.70 31.34
CA GLY A 22 17.98 13.03 30.08
C GLY A 22 17.75 12.02 28.96
N TRP A 23 18.21 12.42 27.77
CA TRP A 23 18.15 11.63 26.53
C TRP A 23 18.82 10.24 26.63
N PRO A 24 19.99 10.07 27.29
CA PRO A 24 20.64 8.76 27.37
C PRO A 24 19.81 7.70 28.11
N SER A 25 19.08 8.11 29.16
CA SER A 25 18.22 7.19 29.90
C SER A 25 17.02 6.74 29.07
N LEU A 26 16.47 7.62 28.23
CA LEU A 26 15.38 7.29 27.31
C LEU A 26 15.86 6.29 26.25
N MET A 27 17.02 6.54 25.63
CA MET A 27 17.58 5.64 24.62
C MET A 27 17.92 4.25 25.18
N ARG A 28 18.31 4.16 26.46
CA ARG A 28 18.49 2.87 27.14
C ARG A 28 17.18 2.08 27.22
N LYS A 29 16.07 2.75 27.57
CA LYS A 29 14.73 2.13 27.58
C LYS A 29 14.28 1.72 26.18
N VAL A 30 14.54 2.54 25.16
CA VAL A 30 14.25 2.19 23.76
C VAL A 30 15.03 0.94 23.35
N ARG A 31 16.29 0.79 23.77
CA ARG A 31 17.09 -0.40 23.49
C ARG A 31 16.60 -1.65 24.22
N SER A 32 16.06 -1.53 25.44
CA SER A 32 15.55 -2.68 26.21
C SER A 32 14.13 -3.10 25.83
N HIS A 33 13.25 -2.13 25.53
CA HIS A 33 11.83 -2.37 25.26
C HIS A 33 11.47 -2.27 23.76
N GLY A 34 12.40 -1.85 22.90
CA GLY A 34 12.22 -1.69 21.46
C GLY A 34 11.48 -0.41 21.05
N ALA A 35 10.47 0.01 21.82
CA ALA A 35 9.71 1.23 21.60
C ALA A 35 9.26 1.84 22.93
N VAL A 36 9.27 3.17 23.02
CA VAL A 36 8.85 3.91 24.22
C VAL A 36 7.88 5.02 23.81
N VAL A 37 6.74 5.10 24.49
CA VAL A 37 5.78 6.19 24.33
C VAL A 37 6.17 7.32 25.29
N ILE A 38 6.40 8.50 24.73
CA ILE A 38 6.53 9.73 25.50
C ILE A 38 5.13 10.24 25.82
N THR A 39 4.86 10.48 27.10
CA THR A 39 3.58 11.02 27.55
C THR A 39 3.75 12.40 28.18
N ASN A 40 2.79 13.30 27.93
CA ASN A 40 2.64 14.56 28.63
C ASN A 40 1.29 14.57 29.33
N HIS A 41 1.26 14.87 30.63
CA HIS A 41 0.04 14.76 31.45
C HIS A 41 -0.73 13.44 31.22
N ASN A 42 -0.01 12.31 31.07
CA ASN A 42 -0.54 10.97 30.77
C ASN A 42 -1.20 10.80 29.38
N HIS A 43 -1.09 11.79 28.50
CA HIS A 43 -1.46 11.70 27.09
C HIS A 43 -0.25 11.32 26.23
N PRO A 44 -0.35 10.34 25.33
CA PRO A 44 0.73 9.97 24.43
C PRO A 44 0.97 11.08 23.39
N GLU A 45 2.17 11.64 23.36
CA GLU A 45 2.54 12.70 22.40
C GLU A 45 3.47 12.20 21.30
N ALA A 46 4.41 11.31 21.63
CA ALA A 46 5.38 10.79 20.67
C ALA A 46 5.76 9.34 20.99
N VAL A 47 6.24 8.62 19.98
CA VAL A 47 6.81 7.28 20.14
C VAL A 47 8.25 7.31 19.65
N VAL A 48 9.18 6.87 20.50
CA VAL A 48 10.58 6.72 20.13
C VAL A 48 10.85 5.25 19.87
N VAL A 49 11.39 4.97 18.70
CA VAL A 49 11.83 3.66 18.23
C VAL A 49 13.28 3.75 17.79
N ASP A 50 13.96 2.60 17.73
CA ASP A 50 15.27 2.54 17.10
C ASP A 50 15.18 2.90 15.60
N ALA A 51 16.24 3.51 15.05
CA ALA A 51 16.27 3.97 13.67
C ALA A 51 16.14 2.83 12.65
N GLU A 52 16.68 1.65 12.93
CA GLU A 52 16.53 0.48 12.05
C GLU A 52 15.09 -0.04 12.06
N GLU A 53 14.48 -0.08 13.24
CA GLU A 53 13.08 -0.50 13.38
C GLU A 53 12.15 0.51 12.71
N TYR A 54 12.40 1.81 12.86
CA TYR A 54 11.67 2.85 12.13
C TYR A 54 11.74 2.63 10.61
N ARG A 55 12.95 2.44 10.07
CA ARG A 55 13.14 2.17 8.63
C ARG A 55 12.39 0.92 8.19
N ARG A 56 12.43 -0.15 8.98
CA ARG A 56 11.70 -1.38 8.70
C ARG A 56 10.20 -1.16 8.62
N LEU A 57 9.63 -0.43 9.58
CA LEU A 57 8.20 -0.12 9.62
C LEU A 57 7.77 0.74 8.43
N VAL A 58 8.54 1.77 8.11
CA VAL A 58 8.28 2.63 6.94
C VAL A 58 8.33 1.80 5.65
N ASN A 59 9.34 0.93 5.50
CA ASN A 59 9.45 0.07 4.33
C ASN A 59 8.27 -0.91 4.22
N GLN A 60 7.82 -1.49 5.33
CA GLN A 60 6.65 -2.38 5.35
C GLN A 60 5.35 -1.64 4.98
N ALA A 61 5.14 -0.44 5.54
CA ALA A 61 3.98 0.39 5.23
C ALA A 61 3.98 0.79 3.75
N ASN A 62 5.12 1.22 3.22
CA ASN A 62 5.26 1.58 1.81
C ASN A 62 5.05 0.38 0.89
N ALA A 63 5.58 -0.79 1.24
CA ALA A 63 5.38 -2.02 0.46
C ALA A 63 3.91 -2.45 0.44
N ALA A 64 3.20 -2.35 1.56
CA ALA A 64 1.78 -2.66 1.65
C ALA A 64 0.93 -1.71 0.77
N THR A 65 1.23 -0.41 0.79
CA THR A 65 0.58 0.59 -0.07
C THR A 65 0.90 0.35 -1.54
N ALA A 66 2.15 0.06 -1.89
CA ALA A 66 2.53 -0.23 -3.27
C ALA A 66 1.82 -1.50 -3.80
N ALA A 67 1.70 -2.54 -2.98
CA ALA A 67 0.99 -3.75 -3.32
C ALA A 67 -0.52 -3.50 -3.54
N SER A 68 -1.15 -2.69 -2.69
CA SER A 68 -2.58 -2.37 -2.83
C SER A 68 -2.85 -1.51 -4.07
N THR A 69 -2.02 -0.50 -4.35
CA THR A 69 -2.12 0.31 -5.57
C THR A 69 -1.94 -0.54 -6.83
N ARG A 70 -0.98 -1.49 -6.81
CA ARG A 70 -0.78 -2.41 -7.93
C ARG A 70 -1.97 -3.35 -8.14
N ALA A 71 -2.57 -3.86 -7.06
CA ALA A 71 -3.76 -4.71 -7.16
C ALA A 71 -4.94 -3.93 -7.76
N GLN A 72 -5.16 -2.69 -7.32
CA GLN A 72 -6.20 -1.81 -7.85
C GLN A 72 -5.99 -1.47 -9.32
N SER A 73 -4.75 -1.19 -9.75
CA SER A 73 -4.46 -0.89 -11.15
C SER A 73 -4.65 -2.10 -12.05
N LEU A 74 -4.25 -3.30 -11.60
CA LEU A 74 -4.51 -4.56 -12.32
C LEU A 74 -6.01 -4.84 -12.44
N GLN A 75 -6.77 -4.65 -11.36
CA GLN A 75 -8.21 -4.83 -11.38
C GLN A 75 -8.90 -3.85 -12.35
N ALA A 76 -8.48 -2.59 -12.37
CA ALA A 76 -9.01 -1.61 -13.32
C ALA A 76 -8.71 -1.98 -14.77
N LEU A 77 -7.50 -2.49 -15.06
CA LEU A 77 -7.13 -2.96 -16.39
C LEU A 77 -7.95 -4.18 -16.80
N GLN A 78 -8.13 -5.14 -15.89
CA GLN A 78 -8.91 -6.35 -16.14
C GLN A 78 -10.38 -6.01 -16.44
N THR A 79 -11.01 -5.13 -15.66
CA THR A 79 -12.39 -4.69 -15.92
C THR A 79 -12.54 -4.03 -17.29
N ARG A 80 -11.56 -3.21 -17.72
CA ARG A 80 -11.60 -2.58 -19.05
C ARG A 80 -11.45 -3.60 -20.17
N PHE A 81 -10.57 -4.58 -19.97
CA PHE A 81 -10.37 -5.65 -20.93
C PHE A 81 -11.61 -6.53 -21.06
N ASP A 82 -12.21 -6.93 -19.94
CA ASP A 82 -13.43 -7.73 -19.91
C ASP A 82 -14.61 -6.99 -20.55
N ALA A 83 -14.73 -5.68 -20.30
CA ALA A 83 -15.73 -4.84 -20.96
C ALA A 83 -15.53 -4.78 -22.48
N HIS A 84 -14.28 -4.67 -22.94
CA HIS A 84 -13.95 -4.67 -24.36
C HIS A 84 -14.24 -6.04 -25.00
N LEU A 85 -13.86 -7.15 -24.35
CA LEU A 85 -14.19 -8.50 -24.82
C LEU A 85 -15.69 -8.75 -24.89
N ALA A 86 -16.44 -8.31 -23.88
CA ALA A 86 -17.90 -8.43 -23.88
C ALA A 86 -18.52 -7.62 -25.03
N ALA A 87 -18.05 -6.41 -25.29
CA ALA A 87 -18.50 -5.61 -26.43
C ALA A 87 -18.21 -6.29 -27.79
N VAL A 88 -17.03 -6.88 -27.93
CA VAL A 88 -16.63 -7.62 -29.15
C VAL A 88 -17.44 -8.90 -29.33
N THR A 89 -17.72 -9.63 -28.24
CA THR A 89 -18.42 -10.92 -28.29
C THR A 89 -19.93 -10.75 -28.44
N ASN A 90 -20.52 -9.72 -27.81
CA ASN A 90 -21.93 -9.37 -27.97
C ASN A 90 -22.21 -8.60 -29.28
N GLY A 91 -21.16 -8.04 -29.89
CA GLY A 91 -21.26 -7.41 -31.19
C GLY A 91 -21.38 -8.45 -32.30
N ALA A 92 -22.56 -8.54 -32.93
CA ALA A 92 -22.76 -9.29 -34.19
C ALA A 92 -21.75 -8.89 -35.30
N GLY A 93 -21.03 -7.78 -35.13
CA GLY A 93 -19.93 -7.32 -35.99
C GLY A 93 -18.76 -8.31 -36.11
N LEU A 94 -18.33 -8.99 -35.03
CA LEU A 94 -17.23 -9.96 -35.11
C LEU A 94 -17.65 -11.19 -35.93
N ALA A 95 -18.81 -11.78 -35.62
CA ALA A 95 -19.36 -12.90 -36.39
C ALA A 95 -19.58 -12.52 -37.87
N LYS A 96 -20.05 -11.29 -38.14
CA LYS A 96 -20.23 -10.76 -39.49
C LYS A 96 -18.92 -10.47 -40.22
N ALA A 97 -17.85 -10.13 -39.51
CA ALA A 97 -16.51 -9.93 -40.06
C ALA A 97 -15.83 -11.27 -40.38
N ILE A 98 -15.88 -12.25 -39.47
CA ILE A 98 -15.33 -13.59 -39.67
C ILE A 98 -16.10 -14.36 -40.75
N GLY A 99 -17.43 -14.20 -40.81
CA GLY A 99 -18.27 -14.84 -41.82
C GLY A 99 -18.11 -14.30 -43.25
N LYS A 100 -17.39 -13.18 -43.44
CA LYS A 100 -17.09 -12.64 -44.78
C LYS A 100 -15.83 -13.31 -45.33
N PRO A 101 -15.89 -14.00 -46.49
CA PRO A 101 -14.71 -14.59 -47.09
C PRO A 101 -13.69 -13.51 -47.44
N ALA A 102 -12.45 -13.68 -46.96
CA ALA A 102 -11.36 -12.75 -47.24
C ALA A 102 -11.08 -12.75 -48.76
N ARG A 103 -11.49 -11.68 -49.45
CA ARG A 103 -11.20 -11.49 -50.87
C ARG A 103 -9.94 -10.66 -51.01
N ARG A 104 -9.01 -11.13 -51.84
CA ARG A 104 -7.75 -10.41 -52.14
C ARG A 104 -8.08 -9.02 -52.70
N GLY A 105 -7.68 -7.96 -51.98
CA GLY A 105 -7.90 -6.55 -52.35
C GLY A 105 -8.90 -5.78 -51.48
N SER A 106 -9.64 -6.44 -50.57
CA SER A 106 -10.50 -5.72 -49.63
C SER A 106 -9.72 -5.22 -48.41
N LYS A 107 -9.84 -3.93 -48.11
CA LYS A 107 -9.26 -3.29 -46.93
C LYS A 107 -10.09 -3.68 -45.69
N ILE A 108 -9.45 -4.19 -44.65
CA ILE A 108 -10.09 -4.45 -43.36
C ILE A 108 -9.79 -3.25 -42.47
N ASP A 109 -10.81 -2.50 -42.09
CA ASP A 109 -10.65 -1.44 -41.10
C ASP A 109 -10.44 -2.09 -39.72
N LEU A 110 -9.23 -1.94 -39.20
CA LEU A 110 -8.90 -2.33 -37.84
C LEU A 110 -9.55 -1.34 -36.87
N GLY A 111 -10.08 -1.85 -35.76
CA GLY A 111 -10.57 -1.00 -34.69
C GLY A 111 -9.45 -0.17 -34.04
N PRO A 112 -9.80 0.83 -33.22
CA PRO A 112 -8.81 1.67 -32.54
C PRO A 112 -7.85 0.82 -31.71
N SER A 113 -6.56 1.15 -31.77
CA SER A 113 -5.50 0.51 -31.01
C SER A 113 -5.67 0.78 -29.50
N LEU A 114 -5.52 -0.28 -28.70
CA LEU A 114 -5.57 -0.27 -27.23
C LEU A 114 -4.37 0.44 -26.60
#